data_AF-A0A2T4T9V3-F1
#
_entry.id   AF-A0A2T4T9V3-F1
#
_cell.length_a   1.000
_cell.length_b   1.000
_cell.length_c   1.000
_cell.angle_alpha   90.00
_cell.angle_beta   90.00
_cell.angle_gamma   90.00
#
_symmetry.space_group_name_H-M   'P 1'
#
loop_
_entity.id
_entity.type
_entity.pdbx_description
1 polymer ?
#
loop_
_entity_poly.entity_id
_entity_poly.type
_entity_poly.pdbx_seq_one_letter_code
_entity_poly.pdbx_strand_id
1 'polypeptide(L)'
;MHKYLKSIGFSHYQKRSDIHNLLEQLQVENRHRAIFVPMENGEKFWEIRAEVDKNIGICMSGYVDERGEFIREIYFPYGFSEEMSIHSSCTVQRHIDNEQYSGMLEDGRLGMSLIFRVSNVAKYLEKRRNNLSVQIDGVGLFAWTDKATILLPVQKTKEQINIARERSVKRTLLMNALRNDMEEVIEQLSMEEMEIYSNATRRLETEDLYSIVDNSFIPHGVECDIYLLLGEIVHIEEKRNALTMEELYDLTVECNHIFFHLGVLKQSLRGEPAVGRRIKAKIWLQGNLHFSDEN
;
A
#
# COMPACT_ATOMS: atom_id res chain seq x y z
N MET A 1 10.29 -9.57 3.53
CA MET A 1 9.07 -9.25 4.30
C MET A 1 9.29 -9.11 5.81
N HIS A 2 10.16 -9.90 6.47
CA HIS A 2 10.39 -9.83 7.94
C HIS A 2 10.67 -8.43 8.48
N LYS A 3 11.35 -7.59 7.70
CA LYS A 3 11.68 -6.21 8.06
C LYS A 3 10.44 -5.38 8.48
N TYR A 4 9.28 -5.63 7.88
CA TYR A 4 8.06 -4.88 8.14
C TYR A 4 7.24 -5.41 9.31
N LEU A 5 7.59 -6.57 9.92
CA LEU A 5 6.95 -7.01 11.17
C LEU A 5 7.20 -6.02 12.30
N LYS A 6 8.34 -5.33 12.28
CA LYS A 6 8.62 -4.24 13.21
C LYS A 6 7.58 -3.12 13.13
N SER A 7 7.01 -2.85 11.94
CA SER A 7 6.02 -1.80 11.74
C SER A 7 4.70 -2.06 12.46
N ILE A 8 4.40 -3.33 12.77
CA ILE A 8 3.22 -3.75 13.54
C ILE A 8 3.55 -4.09 15.00
N GLY A 9 4.70 -3.64 15.54
CA GLY A 9 5.03 -3.80 16.95
C GLY A 9 5.83 -5.05 17.33
N PHE A 10 6.51 -5.70 16.38
CA PHE A 10 7.43 -6.82 16.70
C PHE A 10 8.91 -6.37 16.64
N SER A 11 9.25 -5.20 17.19
CA SER A 11 10.60 -4.63 17.05
C SER A 11 11.70 -5.47 17.71
N HIS A 12 11.34 -6.20 18.77
CA HIS A 12 12.23 -7.10 19.51
C HIS A 12 12.50 -8.44 18.79
N TYR A 13 11.71 -8.80 17.78
CA TYR A 13 11.81 -10.08 17.07
C TYR A 13 12.80 -9.97 15.89
N GLN A 14 14.09 -9.94 16.20
CA GLN A 14 15.15 -9.79 15.18
C GLN A 14 15.75 -11.13 14.74
N LYS A 15 15.79 -12.13 15.63
CA LYS A 15 16.33 -13.45 15.31
C LYS A 15 15.29 -14.28 14.58
N ARG A 16 15.76 -15.06 13.60
CA ARG A 16 14.89 -15.98 12.84
C ARG A 16 14.21 -17.01 13.74
N SER A 17 14.87 -17.47 14.80
CA SER A 17 14.30 -18.37 15.81
C SER A 17 13.09 -17.77 16.51
N ASP A 18 13.21 -16.50 16.93
CA ASP A 18 12.19 -15.84 17.74
C ASP A 18 10.95 -15.58 16.88
N ILE A 19 11.16 -15.17 15.61
CA ILE A 19 10.08 -15.02 14.64
C ILE A 19 9.44 -16.37 14.33
N HIS A 20 10.23 -17.44 14.17
CA HIS A 20 9.70 -18.78 13.91
C HIS A 20 8.75 -19.24 15.03
N ASN A 21 9.19 -19.10 16.29
CA ASN A 21 8.40 -19.46 17.48
C ASN A 21 7.12 -18.62 17.59
N LEU A 22 7.22 -17.30 17.35
CA LEU A 22 6.06 -16.40 17.32
C LEU A 22 5.03 -16.89 16.30
N LEU A 23 5.46 -17.15 15.06
CA LEU A 23 4.55 -17.54 14.00
C LEU A 23 3.95 -18.94 14.24
N GLU A 24 4.71 -19.87 14.82
CA GLU A 24 4.20 -21.18 15.23
C GLU A 24 3.11 -21.04 16.30
N GLN A 25 3.35 -20.25 17.34
CA GLN A 25 2.36 -19.95 18.37
C GLN A 25 1.09 -19.32 17.76
N LEU A 26 1.25 -18.28 16.94
CA LEU A 26 0.11 -17.60 16.30
C LEU A 26 -0.67 -18.53 15.37
N GLN A 27 0.02 -19.41 14.65
CA GLN A 27 -0.60 -20.38 13.76
C GLN A 27 -1.44 -21.40 14.54
N VAL A 28 -0.95 -21.88 15.69
CA VAL A 28 -1.69 -22.81 16.55
C VAL A 28 -2.91 -22.15 17.17
N GLU A 29 -2.74 -20.97 17.78
CA GLU A 29 -3.81 -20.23 18.45
C GLU A 29 -4.95 -19.84 17.47
N ASN A 30 -4.60 -19.47 16.24
CA ASN A 30 -5.54 -19.00 15.23
C ASN A 30 -5.95 -20.10 14.22
N ARG A 31 -5.56 -21.36 14.43
CA ARG A 31 -5.87 -22.48 13.51
C ARG A 31 -7.36 -22.64 13.23
N HIS A 32 -8.20 -22.34 14.22
CA HIS A 32 -9.67 -22.39 14.11
C HIS A 32 -10.26 -21.35 13.14
N ARG A 33 -9.51 -20.29 12.82
CA ARG A 33 -9.90 -19.22 11.87
C ARG A 33 -9.31 -19.42 10.48
N ALA A 34 -8.69 -20.57 10.21
CA ALA A 34 -8.05 -20.83 8.94
C ALA A 34 -9.09 -20.86 7.81
N ILE A 35 -8.84 -20.06 6.77
CA ILE A 35 -9.58 -20.10 5.51
C ILE A 35 -8.89 -21.14 4.64
N PHE A 36 -9.68 -22.00 3.99
CA PHE A 36 -9.14 -23.02 3.10
C PHE A 36 -9.68 -22.87 1.68
N VAL A 37 -8.78 -22.99 0.71
CA VAL A 37 -9.15 -22.94 -0.71
C VAL A 37 -8.53 -24.14 -1.43
N PRO A 38 -9.34 -25.03 -2.03
CA PRO A 38 -8.82 -26.13 -2.86
C PRO A 38 -8.14 -25.60 -4.12
N MET A 39 -6.93 -26.06 -4.41
CA MET A 39 -6.14 -25.69 -5.59
C MET A 39 -6.33 -26.69 -6.73
N GLU A 40 -6.01 -26.26 -7.95
CA GLU A 40 -6.17 -27.08 -9.18
C GLU A 40 -5.21 -28.28 -9.21
N ASN A 41 -4.04 -28.16 -8.59
CA ASN A 41 -3.05 -29.22 -8.46
C ASN A 41 -3.44 -30.29 -7.41
N GLY A 42 -4.61 -30.16 -6.77
CA GLY A 42 -5.08 -31.07 -5.72
C GLY A 42 -4.62 -30.70 -4.30
N GLU A 43 -3.73 -29.72 -4.16
CA GLU A 43 -3.33 -29.20 -2.86
C GLU A 43 -4.44 -28.33 -2.26
N LYS A 44 -4.33 -28.06 -0.95
CA LYS A 44 -5.27 -27.20 -0.23
C LYS A 44 -4.52 -26.01 0.33
N PHE A 45 -4.79 -24.83 -0.22
CA PHE A 45 -4.26 -23.57 0.29
C PHE A 45 -4.93 -23.24 1.62
N TRP A 46 -4.16 -22.69 2.56
CA TRP A 46 -4.69 -22.15 3.80
C TRP A 46 -4.18 -20.73 4.05
N GLU A 47 -5.02 -19.90 4.68
CA GLU A 47 -4.68 -18.56 5.14
C GLU A 47 -5.18 -18.36 6.58
N ILE A 48 -4.33 -17.84 7.45
CA ILE A 48 -4.65 -17.46 8.83
C ILE A 48 -4.26 -16.00 9.02
N ARG A 49 -5.19 -15.21 9.57
CA ARG A 49 -4.96 -13.84 9.98
C ARG A 49 -4.98 -13.73 11.49
N ALA A 50 -3.81 -13.47 12.07
CA ALA A 50 -3.64 -13.25 13.50
C ALA A 50 -3.64 -11.73 13.76
N GLU A 51 -4.75 -11.23 14.28
CA GLU A 51 -4.90 -9.81 14.64
C GLU A 51 -4.05 -9.46 15.86
N VAL A 52 -3.40 -8.30 15.80
CA VAL A 52 -2.66 -7.72 16.93
C VAL A 52 -3.30 -6.44 17.45
N ASP A 53 -4.10 -5.77 16.62
CA ASP A 53 -4.96 -4.63 16.92
C ASP A 53 -6.10 -4.59 15.88
N LYS A 54 -7.08 -3.69 16.02
CA LYS A 54 -8.18 -3.56 15.06
C LYS A 54 -7.63 -3.31 13.66
N ASN A 55 -8.01 -4.17 12.71
CA ASN A 55 -7.65 -4.11 11.29
C ASN A 55 -6.16 -4.29 10.98
N ILE A 56 -5.32 -4.69 11.94
CA ILE A 56 -3.87 -4.90 11.74
C ILE A 56 -3.43 -6.23 12.35
N GLY A 57 -2.58 -6.97 11.64
CA GLY A 57 -2.10 -8.26 12.13
C GLY A 57 -1.02 -8.90 11.27
N ILE A 58 -0.78 -10.18 11.50
CA ILE A 58 0.07 -11.02 10.67
C ILE A 58 -0.81 -11.96 9.84
N CYS A 59 -0.60 -11.95 8.52
CA CYS A 59 -1.16 -12.93 7.61
C CYS A 59 -0.14 -14.04 7.42
N MET A 60 -0.58 -15.29 7.52
CA MET A 60 0.21 -16.50 7.30
C MET A 60 -0.52 -17.38 6.30
N SER A 61 0.19 -17.94 5.34
CA SER A 61 -0.40 -18.84 4.35
C SER A 61 0.57 -19.89 3.85
N GLY A 62 0.01 -20.92 3.22
CA GLY A 62 0.75 -22.01 2.58
C GLY A 62 -0.20 -23.12 2.17
N TYR A 63 0.26 -24.36 2.25
CA TYR A 63 -0.51 -25.55 1.85
C TYR A 63 -0.68 -26.55 3.00
N VAL A 64 -1.70 -27.40 2.87
CA VAL A 64 -1.90 -28.55 3.76
C VAL A 64 -1.22 -29.76 3.12
N ASP A 65 -0.32 -30.41 3.86
CA ASP A 65 0.35 -31.62 3.39
C ASP A 65 -0.56 -32.86 3.45
N GLU A 66 -0.07 -33.99 2.95
CA GLU A 66 -0.79 -35.27 2.94
C GLU A 66 -1.19 -35.78 4.34
N ARG A 67 -0.50 -35.30 5.40
CA ARG A 67 -0.77 -35.67 6.79
C ARG A 67 -1.79 -34.75 7.45
N GLY A 68 -2.25 -33.71 6.75
CA GLY A 68 -3.15 -32.70 7.28
C GLY A 68 -2.44 -31.60 8.08
N GLU A 69 -1.11 -31.52 7.99
CA GLU A 69 -0.31 -30.48 8.65
C GLU A 69 -0.22 -29.22 7.80
N PHE A 70 -0.18 -28.09 8.50
CA PHE A 70 -0.25 -26.78 7.88
C PHE A 70 1.19 -26.31 7.63
N ILE A 71 1.63 -26.47 6.39
CA ILE A 71 2.96 -26.04 5.96
C ILE A 71 2.88 -24.57 5.58
N ARG A 72 3.58 -23.72 6.35
CA ARG A 72 3.63 -22.27 6.12
C ARG A 72 4.71 -21.94 5.11
N GLU A 73 4.34 -21.25 4.05
CA GLU A 73 5.26 -20.76 3.03
C GLU A 73 5.49 -19.26 3.14
N ILE A 74 4.43 -18.51 3.45
CA ILE A 74 4.44 -17.05 3.39
C ILE A 74 3.90 -16.47 4.70
N TYR A 75 4.49 -15.35 5.11
CA TYR A 75 3.92 -14.50 6.13
C TYR A 75 4.29 -13.03 5.91
N PHE A 76 3.37 -12.15 6.31
CA PHE A 76 3.57 -10.71 6.23
C PHE A 76 2.66 -9.93 7.20
N PRO A 77 3.06 -8.71 7.62
CA PRO A 77 2.13 -7.79 8.26
C PRO A 77 1.01 -7.42 7.27
N TYR A 78 -0.25 -7.48 7.69
CA TYR A 78 -1.37 -7.00 6.89
C TYR A 78 -2.11 -5.89 7.63
N GLY A 79 -2.72 -5.01 6.83
CA GLY A 79 -3.59 -3.95 7.28
C GLY A 79 -4.85 -3.98 6.43
N PHE A 80 -5.99 -3.70 7.05
CA PHE A 80 -7.27 -3.61 6.38
C PHE A 80 -7.76 -2.17 6.41
N SER A 81 -8.00 -1.61 5.23
CA SER A 81 -8.68 -0.33 5.07
C SER A 81 -10.15 -0.62 4.79
N GLU A 82 -11.05 -0.12 5.63
CA GLU A 82 -12.49 -0.15 5.35
C GLU A 82 -12.85 0.80 4.20
N GLU A 83 -12.06 1.87 4.01
CA GLU A 83 -12.23 2.84 2.95
C GLU A 83 -11.52 2.42 1.66
N MET A 84 -12.22 2.57 0.53
CA MET A 84 -11.64 2.36 -0.79
C MET A 84 -10.74 3.55 -1.17
N SER A 85 -9.46 3.28 -1.39
CA SER A 85 -8.48 4.29 -1.81
C SER A 85 -8.67 4.72 -3.25
N ILE A 86 -9.02 3.76 -4.13
CA ILE A 86 -9.11 3.97 -5.57
C ILE A 86 -10.30 3.17 -6.15
N HIS A 87 -11.12 3.84 -6.96
CA HIS A 87 -12.18 3.25 -7.78
C HIS A 87 -11.72 3.20 -9.25
N SER A 88 -10.76 2.33 -9.56
CA SER A 88 -10.25 2.17 -10.92
C SER A 88 -10.05 0.70 -11.26
N SER A 89 -9.93 0.41 -12.55
CA SER A 89 -9.71 -0.96 -13.04
C SER A 89 -8.39 -1.49 -12.49
N CYS A 90 -8.48 -2.52 -11.67
CA CYS A 90 -7.33 -3.25 -11.16
C CYS A 90 -7.16 -4.55 -11.94
N THR A 91 -5.94 -4.84 -12.37
CA THR A 91 -5.58 -6.18 -12.89
C THR A 91 -4.81 -6.93 -11.81
N VAL A 92 -5.04 -8.23 -11.69
CA VAL A 92 -4.37 -9.08 -10.70
C VAL A 92 -3.56 -10.13 -11.43
N GLN A 93 -2.28 -10.21 -11.11
CA GLN A 93 -1.34 -11.16 -11.71
C GLN A 93 -0.70 -12.04 -10.63
N ARG A 94 -0.62 -13.34 -10.92
CA ARG A 94 0.11 -14.31 -10.11
C ARG A 94 1.59 -14.26 -10.43
N HIS A 95 2.44 -14.35 -9.41
CA HIS A 95 3.88 -14.51 -9.57
C HIS A 95 4.20 -15.90 -10.12
N ILE A 96 5.26 -16.03 -10.93
CA ILE A 96 5.61 -17.29 -11.61
C ILE A 96 5.99 -18.37 -10.59
N ASP A 97 6.68 -17.99 -9.52
CA ASP A 97 7.35 -18.93 -8.63
C ASP A 97 6.55 -19.32 -7.38
N ASN A 98 5.42 -18.66 -7.09
CA ASN A 98 4.64 -18.90 -5.86
C ASN A 98 3.16 -18.46 -5.98
N GLU A 99 2.37 -18.75 -4.94
CA GLU A 99 0.98 -18.27 -4.80
C GLU A 99 0.89 -16.81 -4.33
N GLN A 100 1.86 -15.96 -4.68
CA GLN A 100 1.76 -14.52 -4.44
C GLN A 100 1.08 -13.85 -5.62
N TYR A 101 0.28 -12.85 -5.29
CA TYR A 101 -0.46 -12.06 -6.26
C TYR A 101 -0.10 -10.60 -6.10
N SER A 102 0.09 -9.93 -7.23
CA SER A 102 0.24 -8.48 -7.28
C SER A 102 -0.92 -7.88 -8.06
N GLY A 103 -1.45 -6.78 -7.54
CA GLY A 103 -2.41 -5.97 -8.25
C GLY A 103 -1.68 -4.83 -8.96
N MET A 104 -2.14 -4.49 -10.16
CA MET A 104 -1.73 -3.30 -10.88
C MET A 104 -2.94 -2.38 -11.05
N LEU A 105 -2.82 -1.17 -10.53
CA LEU A 105 -3.79 -0.09 -10.67
C LEU A 105 -3.29 0.90 -11.70
N GLU A 106 -4.13 1.21 -12.67
CA GLU A 106 -3.93 2.32 -13.58
C GLU A 106 -4.83 3.48 -13.11
N ASP A 107 -4.22 4.58 -12.69
CA ASP A 107 -4.94 5.78 -12.29
C ASP A 107 -4.33 7.02 -12.96
N GLY A 108 -5.13 7.70 -13.78
CA GLY A 108 -4.69 8.89 -14.50
C GLY A 108 -4.26 10.05 -13.60
N ARG A 109 -4.68 10.07 -12.33
CA ARG A 109 -4.26 11.08 -11.33
C ARG A 109 -2.78 10.96 -10.96
N LEU A 110 -2.25 9.73 -10.98
CA LEU A 110 -0.85 9.47 -10.66
C LEU A 110 0.09 9.69 -11.86
N GLY A 111 -0.45 9.65 -13.08
CA GLY A 111 0.36 9.63 -14.29
C GLY A 111 1.27 8.41 -14.40
N MET A 112 1.03 7.37 -13.59
CA MET A 112 1.79 6.12 -13.57
C MET A 112 0.95 4.96 -13.01
N SER A 113 1.27 3.73 -13.41
CA SER A 113 0.66 2.53 -12.84
C SER A 113 1.28 2.17 -11.48
N LEU A 114 0.43 1.87 -10.50
CA LEU A 114 0.87 1.35 -9.19
C LEU A 114 0.78 -0.16 -9.16
N ILE A 115 1.83 -0.78 -8.61
CA ILE A 115 1.88 -2.22 -8.35
C ILE A 115 1.91 -2.40 -6.84
N PHE A 116 1.09 -3.30 -6.32
CA PHE A 116 1.00 -3.57 -4.89
C PHE A 116 0.85 -5.06 -4.64
N ARG A 117 1.24 -5.51 -3.43
CA ARG A 117 0.97 -6.90 -3.03
C ARG A 117 -0.50 -7.05 -2.63
N VAL A 118 -1.19 -8.02 -3.24
CA VAL A 118 -2.57 -8.34 -2.86
C VAL A 118 -2.59 -8.90 -1.44
N SER A 119 -3.38 -8.29 -0.58
CA SER A 119 -3.44 -8.64 0.83
C SER A 119 -4.47 -9.74 1.13
N ASN A 120 -5.53 -9.89 0.32
CA ASN A 120 -6.65 -10.81 0.51
C ASN A 120 -6.73 -11.92 -0.57
N VAL A 121 -5.62 -12.65 -0.74
CA VAL A 121 -5.47 -13.69 -1.76
C VAL A 121 -6.48 -14.83 -1.59
N ALA A 122 -6.73 -15.29 -0.36
CA ALA A 122 -7.68 -16.39 -0.13
C ALA A 122 -9.06 -16.11 -0.75
N LYS A 123 -9.57 -14.89 -0.58
CA LYS A 123 -10.86 -14.44 -1.12
C LYS A 123 -10.87 -14.38 -2.66
N TYR A 124 -9.77 -13.89 -3.24
CA TYR A 124 -9.59 -13.88 -4.70
C TYR A 124 -9.61 -15.30 -5.29
N LEU A 125 -8.88 -16.23 -4.65
CA LEU A 125 -8.83 -17.64 -5.06
C LEU A 125 -10.18 -18.33 -4.92
N GLU A 126 -10.89 -18.10 -3.82
CA GLU A 126 -12.22 -18.65 -3.58
C GLU A 126 -13.23 -18.20 -4.65
N LYS A 127 -13.28 -16.91 -4.97
CA LYS A 127 -14.15 -16.38 -6.04
C LYS A 127 -13.81 -16.98 -7.40
N ARG A 128 -12.53 -17.02 -7.77
CA ARG A 128 -12.07 -17.61 -9.02
C ARG A 128 -12.47 -19.08 -9.12
N ARG A 129 -12.39 -19.83 -8.01
CA ARG A 129 -12.75 -21.25 -7.98
C ARG A 129 -14.25 -21.49 -8.10
N ASN A 130 -15.06 -20.65 -7.45
CA ASN A 130 -16.51 -20.74 -7.48
C ASN A 130 -17.12 -20.17 -8.77
N ASN A 131 -16.29 -19.81 -9.77
CA ASN A 131 -16.70 -19.12 -11.00
C ASN A 131 -17.54 -17.86 -10.73
N LEU A 132 -17.28 -17.21 -9.59
CA LEU A 132 -17.91 -15.94 -9.23
C LEU A 132 -17.20 -14.80 -9.94
N SER A 133 -17.87 -13.65 -10.03
CA SER A 133 -17.26 -12.44 -10.58
C SER A 133 -16.03 -12.07 -9.76
N VAL A 134 -14.89 -11.97 -10.46
CA VAL A 134 -13.64 -11.41 -9.94
C VAL A 134 -13.46 -9.95 -10.37
N GLN A 135 -14.56 -9.30 -10.76
CA GLN A 135 -14.55 -7.87 -11.05
C GLN A 135 -14.23 -7.10 -9.77
N ILE A 136 -13.25 -6.21 -9.88
CA ILE A 136 -12.73 -5.41 -8.77
C ILE A 136 -13.30 -3.99 -8.95
N ASP A 137 -14.10 -3.55 -7.98
CA ASP A 137 -14.71 -2.21 -7.96
C ASP A 137 -13.79 -1.16 -7.35
N GLY A 138 -12.83 -1.61 -6.55
CA GLY A 138 -11.84 -0.74 -5.95
C GLY A 138 -10.80 -1.48 -5.14
N VAL A 139 -9.83 -0.71 -4.67
CA VAL A 139 -8.74 -1.21 -3.84
C VAL A 139 -8.57 -0.32 -2.63
N GLY A 140 -8.58 -0.91 -1.44
CA GLY A 140 -8.15 -0.28 -0.19
C GLY A 140 -6.64 -0.44 -0.04
N LEU A 141 -5.87 0.64 -0.12
CA LEU A 141 -4.42 0.61 -0.06
C LEU A 141 -3.93 0.75 1.39
N PHE A 142 -2.95 -0.10 1.74
CA PHE A 142 -2.27 -0.05 3.02
C PHE A 142 -0.77 -0.20 2.81
N ALA A 143 0.01 0.64 3.47
CA ALA A 143 1.45 0.68 3.33
C ALA A 143 2.15 0.42 4.66
N TRP A 144 3.31 -0.23 4.59
CA TRP A 144 4.16 -0.49 5.75
C TRP A 144 5.51 0.18 5.60
N THR A 145 6.03 0.77 6.67
CA THR A 145 7.38 1.33 6.68
C THR A 145 8.16 0.98 7.94
N ASP A 146 9.46 0.66 7.78
CA ASP A 146 10.35 0.43 8.91
C ASP A 146 10.72 1.75 9.62
N LYS A 147 10.84 2.85 8.87
CA LYS A 147 11.23 4.17 9.37
C LYS A 147 10.62 5.27 8.51
N ALA A 148 10.15 6.32 9.15
CA ALA A 148 9.62 7.51 8.49
C ALA A 148 10.15 8.78 9.15
N THR A 149 10.17 9.88 8.41
CA THR A 149 10.55 11.20 8.89
C THR A 149 9.40 12.17 8.65
N ILE A 150 8.98 12.87 9.69
CA ILE A 150 8.00 13.94 9.60
C ILE A 150 8.70 15.22 9.15
N LEU A 151 8.09 15.88 8.17
CA LEU A 151 8.52 17.15 7.60
C LEU A 151 7.47 18.22 7.90
N LEU A 152 7.93 19.47 7.94
CA LEU A 152 7.04 20.61 8.10
C LEU A 152 6.09 20.73 6.89
N PRO A 153 4.88 21.28 7.12
CA PRO A 153 4.00 21.66 6.03
C PRO A 153 4.71 22.66 5.11
N VAL A 154 4.40 22.62 3.82
CA VAL A 154 4.77 23.72 2.92
C VAL A 154 3.84 24.88 3.23
N GLN A 155 4.38 26.07 3.52
CA GLN A 155 3.55 27.26 3.65
C GLN A 155 2.96 27.61 2.29
N LYS A 156 1.70 27.26 2.07
CA LYS A 156 0.94 27.65 0.89
C LYS A 156 -0.04 28.74 1.23
N THR A 157 -0.13 29.76 0.37
CA THR A 157 -1.27 30.69 0.40
C THR A 157 -2.53 29.98 -0.08
N LYS A 158 -3.72 30.44 0.34
CA LYS A 158 -5.01 29.84 -0.07
C LYS A 158 -5.17 29.77 -1.60
N GLU A 159 -4.61 30.74 -2.31
CA GLU A 159 -4.57 30.75 -3.78
C GLU A 159 -3.73 29.60 -4.35
N GLN A 160 -2.55 29.33 -3.79
CA GLN A 160 -1.69 28.24 -4.25
C GLN A 160 -2.33 26.85 -4.03
N ILE A 161 -3.09 26.68 -2.95
CA ILE A 161 -3.85 25.44 -2.69
C ILE A 161 -4.95 25.24 -3.74
N ASN A 162 -5.71 26.28 -4.03
CA ASN A 162 -6.77 26.21 -5.04
C ASN A 162 -6.21 25.99 -6.45
N ILE A 163 -5.12 26.67 -6.81
CA ILE A 163 -4.44 26.49 -8.10
C ILE A 163 -3.90 25.07 -8.26
N ALA A 164 -3.31 24.48 -7.21
CA ALA A 164 -2.83 23.10 -7.27
C ALA A 164 -3.98 22.09 -7.45
N ARG A 165 -5.10 22.29 -6.74
CA ARG A 165 -6.30 21.46 -6.88
C ARG A 165 -6.92 21.58 -8.28
N GLU A 166 -7.04 22.80 -8.79
CA GLU A 166 -7.55 23.07 -10.14
C GLU A 166 -6.64 22.47 -11.23
N ARG A 167 -5.32 22.61 -11.09
CA ARG A 167 -4.34 21.99 -12.01
C ARG A 167 -4.45 20.48 -12.02
N SER A 168 -4.62 19.86 -10.86
CA SER A 168 -4.77 18.41 -10.74
C SER A 168 -6.05 17.92 -11.40
N VAL A 169 -7.19 18.59 -11.13
CA VAL A 169 -8.47 18.29 -11.79
C VAL A 169 -8.36 18.49 -13.31
N LYS A 170 -7.73 19.57 -13.76
CA LYS A 170 -7.49 19.83 -15.18
C LYS A 170 -6.59 18.77 -15.80
N ARG A 171 -5.56 18.30 -15.09
CA ARG A 171 -4.68 17.21 -15.54
C ARG A 171 -5.44 15.90 -15.66
N THR A 172 -6.28 15.54 -14.68
CA THR A 172 -7.13 14.34 -14.76
C THR A 172 -8.14 14.44 -15.91
N LEU A 173 -8.74 15.62 -16.13
CA LEU A 173 -9.64 15.86 -17.25
C LEU A 173 -8.94 15.73 -18.60
N LEU A 174 -7.73 16.30 -18.73
CA LEU A 174 -6.91 16.16 -19.94
C LEU A 174 -6.51 14.70 -20.18
N MET A 175 -6.04 13.99 -19.14
CA MET A 175 -5.68 12.56 -19.24
C MET A 175 -6.86 11.66 -19.61
N ASN A 176 -8.07 11.98 -19.13
CA ASN A 176 -9.29 11.27 -19.52
C ASN A 176 -9.76 11.62 -20.94
N ALA A 177 -9.54 12.86 -21.40
CA ALA A 177 -9.86 13.30 -22.75
C ALA A 177 -8.90 12.74 -23.82
N LEU A 178 -7.64 12.47 -23.44
CA LEU A 178 -6.58 11.85 -24.26
C LEU A 178 -6.88 10.42 -24.72
N ARG A 179 -7.95 9.78 -24.21
CA ARG A 179 -8.37 8.47 -24.67
C ARG A 179 -8.96 8.48 -26.09
N ASN A 180 -9.36 9.64 -26.61
CA ASN A 180 -10.12 9.73 -27.87
C ASN A 180 -9.46 10.52 -29.02
N ASP A 181 -8.50 11.42 -28.81
CA ASP A 181 -7.85 12.17 -29.91
C ASP A 181 -6.35 12.40 -29.62
N MET A 182 -5.48 11.76 -30.41
CA MET A 182 -4.09 11.46 -30.00
C MET A 182 -2.99 12.41 -30.48
N GLU A 183 -3.21 13.43 -31.31
CA GLU A 183 -2.06 14.08 -31.98
C GLU A 183 -1.77 15.51 -31.51
N GLU A 184 -2.78 16.36 -31.38
CA GLU A 184 -2.56 17.80 -31.10
C GLU A 184 -2.29 18.10 -29.61
N VAL A 185 -2.77 17.24 -28.70
CA VAL A 185 -2.61 17.41 -27.25
C VAL A 185 -1.25 16.90 -26.76
N ILE A 186 -0.63 15.94 -27.45
CA ILE A 186 0.70 15.42 -27.12
C ILE A 186 1.76 16.51 -27.27
N GLU A 187 1.67 17.37 -28.29
CA GLU A 187 2.58 18.51 -28.44
C GLU A 187 2.41 19.54 -27.30
N GLN A 188 1.17 19.84 -26.90
CA GLN A 188 0.93 20.77 -25.78
C GLN A 188 1.40 20.20 -24.44
N LEU A 189 1.15 18.92 -24.17
CA LEU A 189 1.68 18.22 -22.99
C LEU A 189 3.20 18.17 -23.00
N SER A 190 3.82 17.92 -24.16
CA SER A 190 5.29 17.90 -24.29
C SER A 190 5.89 19.28 -24.02
N MET A 191 5.23 20.36 -24.46
CA MET A 191 5.66 21.74 -24.18
C MET A 191 5.48 22.11 -22.69
N GLU A 192 4.33 21.78 -22.07
CA GLU A 192 4.11 22.01 -20.64
C GLU A 192 5.06 21.16 -19.78
N GLU A 193 5.31 19.91 -20.15
CA GLU A 193 6.28 19.05 -19.47
C GLU A 193 7.71 19.59 -19.61
N MET A 194 8.06 20.14 -20.77
CA MET A 194 9.37 20.76 -20.98
C MET A 194 9.54 22.04 -20.14
N GLU A 195 8.48 22.85 -19.97
CA GLU A 195 8.51 24.00 -19.08
C GLU A 195 8.55 23.61 -17.60
N ILE A 196 7.79 22.58 -17.18
CA ILE A 196 7.86 22.03 -15.83
C ILE A 196 9.25 21.47 -15.56
N TYR A 197 9.83 20.74 -16.51
CA TYR A 197 11.18 20.19 -16.40
C TYR A 197 12.23 21.29 -16.34
N SER A 198 12.14 22.32 -17.19
CA SER A 198 13.03 23.48 -17.18
C SER A 198 12.94 24.26 -15.85
N ASN A 199 11.73 24.52 -15.37
CA ASN A 199 11.50 25.21 -14.10
C ASN A 199 11.94 24.36 -12.90
N ALA A 200 11.70 23.04 -12.93
CA ALA A 200 12.19 22.12 -11.91
C ALA A 200 13.72 22.08 -11.91
N THR A 201 14.37 22.01 -13.08
CA THR A 201 15.84 21.99 -13.23
C THR A 201 16.48 23.26 -12.72
N ARG A 202 15.91 24.43 -13.03
CA ARG A 202 16.42 25.72 -12.55
C ARG A 202 16.23 25.91 -11.03
N ARG A 203 15.18 25.32 -10.46
CA ARG A 203 14.92 25.35 -9.01
C ARG A 203 15.71 24.28 -8.24
N LEU A 204 16.00 23.15 -8.87
CA LEU A 204 16.90 22.10 -8.37
C LEU A 204 18.32 22.63 -8.08
N GLU A 205 18.77 23.64 -8.82
CA GLU A 205 20.08 24.27 -8.63
C GLU A 205 20.14 25.26 -7.45
N THR A 206 18.98 25.72 -6.93
CA THR A 206 18.91 26.87 -6.01
C THR A 206 18.10 26.63 -4.73
N GLU A 207 17.17 25.68 -4.71
CA GLU A 207 16.27 25.40 -3.59
C GLU A 207 16.42 23.95 -3.09
N ASP A 208 16.27 23.74 -1.78
CA ASP A 208 16.26 22.39 -1.20
C ASP A 208 15.04 21.63 -1.77
N LEU A 209 15.25 20.47 -2.39
CA LEU A 209 14.26 19.66 -3.13
C LEU A 209 12.88 19.53 -2.42
N TYR A 210 12.89 19.49 -1.09
CA TYR A 210 11.71 19.32 -0.25
C TYR A 210 10.86 20.60 -0.05
N SER A 211 11.34 21.74 -0.54
CA SER A 211 10.63 23.03 -0.58
C SER A 211 9.67 23.13 -1.76
N ILE A 212 9.90 22.32 -2.80
CA ILE A 212 9.24 22.44 -4.10
C ILE A 212 8.25 21.30 -4.33
N VAL A 213 8.61 20.08 -3.92
CA VAL A 213 7.79 18.89 -4.17
C VAL A 213 6.79 18.71 -3.03
N ASP A 214 5.51 18.80 -3.37
CA ASP A 214 4.41 18.65 -2.43
C ASP A 214 4.19 17.20 -2.02
N ASN A 215 4.06 16.33 -3.02
CA ASN A 215 3.82 14.91 -2.87
C ASN A 215 4.56 14.13 -3.96
N SER A 216 5.01 12.92 -3.65
CA SER A 216 5.66 12.04 -4.61
C SER A 216 5.51 10.57 -4.22
N PHE A 217 5.36 9.74 -5.24
CA PHE A 217 5.21 8.30 -5.12
C PHE A 217 6.14 7.65 -6.16
N ILE A 218 7.36 7.32 -5.77
CA ILE A 218 8.43 6.95 -6.73
C ILE A 218 8.82 5.49 -6.51
N PRO A 219 8.79 4.63 -7.54
CA PRO A 219 9.26 3.25 -7.43
C PRO A 219 10.69 3.20 -6.91
N HIS A 220 10.99 2.27 -6.01
CA HIS A 220 12.30 2.25 -5.36
C HIS A 220 12.84 0.84 -5.15
N GLY A 221 13.95 0.56 -5.82
CA GLY A 221 14.63 -0.73 -5.78
C GLY A 221 14.17 -1.63 -6.92
N VAL A 222 14.40 -2.94 -6.74
CA VAL A 222 14.07 -3.97 -7.73
C VAL A 222 12.63 -4.48 -7.57
N GLU A 223 12.10 -4.41 -6.34
CA GLU A 223 10.74 -4.83 -6.02
C GLU A 223 9.73 -3.79 -6.49
N CYS A 224 8.74 -4.21 -7.28
CA CYS A 224 7.74 -3.32 -7.87
C CYS A 224 6.73 -2.75 -6.85
N ASP A 225 6.61 -3.37 -5.68
CA ASP A 225 5.67 -2.98 -4.61
C ASP A 225 6.32 -2.06 -3.55
N ILE A 226 7.53 -1.56 -3.79
CA ILE A 226 8.27 -0.67 -2.90
C ILE A 226 8.39 0.73 -3.50
N TYR A 227 8.05 1.73 -2.69
CA TYR A 227 8.02 3.13 -3.11
C TYR A 227 8.71 4.05 -2.11
N LEU A 228 9.25 5.17 -2.60
CA LEU A 228 9.55 6.34 -1.81
C LEU A 228 8.33 7.26 -1.82
N LEU A 229 7.79 7.50 -0.63
CA LEU A 229 6.64 8.34 -0.38
C LEU A 229 7.08 9.68 0.17
N LEU A 230 6.51 10.74 -0.40
CA LEU A 230 6.34 12.03 0.23
C LEU A 230 4.84 12.37 0.16
N GLY A 231 4.17 12.44 1.30
CA GLY A 231 2.71 12.70 1.34
C GLY A 231 2.33 13.57 2.53
N GLU A 232 1.07 13.99 2.58
CA GLU A 232 0.50 14.78 3.67
C GLU A 232 -0.29 13.89 4.62
N ILE A 233 -0.09 14.05 5.93
CA ILE A 233 -0.86 13.33 6.94
C ILE A 233 -2.21 14.01 7.10
N VAL A 234 -3.30 13.29 6.83
CA VAL A 234 -4.67 13.81 6.97
C VAL A 234 -5.38 13.28 8.21
N HIS A 235 -4.99 12.09 8.70
CA HIS A 235 -5.53 11.50 9.92
C HIS A 235 -4.45 10.68 10.64
N ILE A 236 -4.59 10.57 11.97
CA ILE A 236 -3.66 9.84 12.85
C ILE A 236 -4.50 9.01 13.81
N GLU A 237 -4.34 7.70 13.75
CA GLU A 237 -4.86 6.76 14.74
C GLU A 237 -3.68 6.13 15.50
N GLU A 238 -3.75 6.13 16.83
CA GLU A 238 -2.81 5.39 17.67
C GLU A 238 -3.34 3.97 17.92
N LYS A 239 -2.49 2.98 17.69
CA LYS A 239 -2.79 1.56 17.86
C LYS A 239 -1.75 0.93 18.76
N ARG A 240 -2.07 -0.22 19.35
CA ARG A 240 -1.16 -0.93 20.25
C ARG A 240 -1.20 -2.42 19.99
N ASN A 241 -0.05 -3.00 19.66
CA ASN A 241 0.06 -4.44 19.50
C ASN A 241 -0.28 -5.14 20.82
N ALA A 242 -1.33 -5.96 20.85
CA ALA A 242 -1.81 -6.62 22.06
C ALA A 242 -0.83 -7.67 22.63
N LEU A 243 0.10 -8.17 21.82
CA LEU A 243 1.08 -9.20 22.22
C LEU A 243 2.35 -8.59 22.80
N THR A 244 2.85 -7.51 22.19
CA THR A 244 4.12 -6.87 22.59
C THR A 244 3.93 -5.57 23.36
N MET A 245 2.71 -5.03 23.37
CA MET A 245 2.36 -3.72 23.93
C MET A 245 3.08 -2.53 23.26
N GLU A 246 3.73 -2.75 22.11
CA GLU A 246 4.36 -1.68 21.34
C GLU A 246 3.29 -0.77 20.69
N GLU A 247 3.50 0.54 20.80
CA GLU A 247 2.64 1.56 20.19
C GLU A 247 3.04 1.83 18.72
N LEU A 248 2.03 1.90 17.85
CA LEU A 248 2.18 2.19 16.44
C LEU A 248 1.19 3.27 16.00
N TYR A 249 1.54 3.98 14.93
CA TYR A 249 0.62 4.88 14.24
C TYR A 249 0.07 4.20 13.00
N ASP A 250 -1.23 4.33 12.82
CA ASP A 250 -1.91 4.18 11.54
C ASP A 250 -2.22 5.58 11.01
N LEU A 251 -1.44 6.00 10.00
CA LEU A 251 -1.53 7.33 9.42
C LEU A 251 -2.33 7.24 8.12
N THR A 252 -3.41 8.00 7.99
CA THR A 252 -4.01 8.22 6.67
C THR A 252 -3.19 9.30 5.97
N VAL A 253 -2.62 8.94 4.82
CA VAL A 253 -1.76 9.81 4.03
C VAL A 253 -2.42 10.12 2.69
N GLU A 254 -2.43 11.40 2.33
CA GLU A 254 -2.78 11.87 0.99
C GLU A 254 -1.50 12.02 0.16
N CYS A 255 -1.52 11.43 -1.04
CA CYS A 255 -0.51 11.67 -2.05
C CYS A 255 -1.20 11.64 -3.42
N ASN A 256 -1.09 12.74 -4.19
CA ASN A 256 -1.71 12.86 -5.51
C ASN A 256 -3.22 12.53 -5.52
N HIS A 257 -3.96 12.97 -4.50
CA HIS A 257 -5.40 12.68 -4.30
C HIS A 257 -5.77 11.22 -4.08
N ILE A 258 -4.79 10.40 -3.71
CA ILE A 258 -5.03 9.04 -3.23
C ILE A 258 -4.80 9.04 -1.74
N PHE A 259 -5.79 8.50 -1.04
CA PHE A 259 -5.78 8.33 0.41
C PHE A 259 -5.52 6.88 0.73
N PHE A 260 -4.52 6.62 1.55
CA PHE A 260 -4.19 5.26 1.97
C PHE A 260 -3.62 5.27 3.39
N HIS A 261 -3.69 4.11 4.03
CA HIS A 261 -3.18 3.92 5.38
C HIS A 261 -1.67 3.62 5.35
N LEU A 262 -0.93 4.15 6.32
CA LEU A 262 0.49 3.93 6.49
C LEU A 262 0.78 3.55 7.95
N GLY A 263 1.11 2.28 8.14
CA GLY A 263 1.51 1.74 9.43
C GLY A 263 2.99 1.97 9.73
N VAL A 264 3.28 2.58 10.88
CA VAL A 264 4.65 2.83 11.36
C VAL A 264 4.75 2.68 12.88
N LEU A 265 5.80 2.03 13.35
CA LEU A 265 6.12 1.95 14.78
C LEU A 265 6.45 3.34 15.32
N LYS A 266 5.87 3.74 16.46
CA LYS A 266 6.07 5.08 17.05
C LYS A 266 7.53 5.41 17.30
N GLN A 267 8.31 4.44 17.77
CA GLN A 267 9.76 4.57 18.03
C GLN A 267 10.61 4.69 16.75
N SER A 268 10.08 4.27 15.60
CA SER A 268 10.73 4.36 14.29
C SER A 268 10.47 5.69 13.58
N LEU A 269 9.61 6.54 14.14
CA LEU A 269 9.25 7.82 13.56
C LEU A 269 10.19 8.92 14.03
N ARG A 270 10.81 9.63 13.09
CA ARG A 270 11.62 10.81 13.38
C ARG A 270 10.77 12.07 13.25
N GLY A 271 10.64 12.81 14.34
CA GLY A 271 9.76 13.97 14.43
C GLY A 271 8.35 13.59 14.91
N GLU A 272 7.54 14.59 15.20
CA GLU A 272 6.19 14.40 15.75
C GLU A 272 5.16 14.42 14.62
N PRO A 273 4.31 13.39 14.47
CA PRO A 273 3.26 13.39 13.47
C PRO A 273 2.15 14.36 13.87
N ALA A 274 1.65 15.13 12.91
CA ALA A 274 0.47 15.96 13.10
C ALA A 274 -0.26 16.10 11.76
N VAL A 275 -1.58 16.26 11.81
CA VAL A 275 -2.39 16.53 10.61
C VAL A 275 -1.87 17.80 9.90
N GLY A 276 -1.75 17.73 8.58
CA GLY A 276 -1.17 18.76 7.73
C GLY A 276 0.37 18.72 7.65
N ARG A 277 1.06 17.96 8.49
CA ARG A 277 2.50 17.72 8.31
C ARG A 277 2.72 16.73 7.18
N ARG A 278 3.91 16.78 6.59
CA ARG A 278 4.31 15.85 5.54
C ARG A 278 5.08 14.67 6.11
N ILE A 279 5.00 13.53 5.45
CA ILE A 279 5.73 12.33 5.82
C ILE A 279 6.58 11.86 4.65
N LYS A 280 7.87 11.60 4.94
CA LYS A 280 8.79 10.94 4.02
C LYS A 280 9.09 9.54 4.52
N ALA A 281 8.82 8.53 3.70
CA ALA A 281 9.05 7.14 4.06
C ALA A 281 9.39 6.27 2.85
N LYS A 282 10.19 5.22 3.08
CA LYS A 282 10.26 4.09 2.15
C LYS A 282 9.17 3.11 2.56
N ILE A 283 8.21 2.89 1.68
CA ILE A 283 7.02 2.12 1.97
C ILE A 283 6.98 0.83 1.16
N TRP A 284 6.35 -0.19 1.71
CA TRP A 284 5.93 -1.38 1.00
C TRP A 284 4.40 -1.35 0.89
N LEU A 285 3.89 -1.35 -0.35
CA LEU A 285 2.49 -1.13 -0.66
C LEU A 285 1.73 -2.47 -0.77
N GLN A 286 0.59 -2.52 -0.11
CA GLN A 286 -0.38 -3.60 -0.18
C GLN A 286 -1.74 -3.04 -0.60
N GLY A 287 -2.58 -3.92 -1.14
CA GLY A 287 -3.95 -3.57 -1.50
C GLY A 287 -4.93 -4.68 -1.13
N ASN A 288 -6.07 -4.29 -0.58
CA ASN A 288 -7.22 -5.15 -0.38
C ASN A 288 -8.16 -4.98 -1.58
N LEU A 289 -8.47 -6.09 -2.25
CA LEU A 289 -9.37 -6.09 -3.40
C LEU A 289 -10.82 -6.05 -2.92
N HIS A 290 -11.58 -5.05 -3.36
CA HIS A 290 -13.04 -4.97 -3.18
C HIS A 290 -13.72 -5.49 -4.44
N PHE A 291 -14.60 -6.47 -4.28
CA PHE A 291 -15.26 -7.14 -5.40
C PHE A 291 -16.70 -6.64 -5.55
N SER A 292 -17.21 -6.59 -6.79
CA SER A 292 -18.51 -5.96 -7.09
C SER A 292 -19.72 -6.64 -6.42
N ASP A 293 -19.60 -7.90 -6.03
CA ASP A 293 -20.69 -8.67 -5.42
C ASP A 293 -20.88 -8.36 -3.92
N GLU A 294 -20.20 -7.35 -3.36
CA GLU A 294 -20.24 -7.01 -1.92
C GLU A 294 -21.18 -5.85 -1.56
N ASN A 295 -22.05 -5.43 -2.49
CA ASN A 295 -23.11 -4.45 -2.24
C ASN A 295 -24.50 -5.10 -2.18
#